data_AF-A0A497QGR4-F1
#
_entry.id   AF-A0A497QGR4-F1
#
_cell.length_a   1.000
_cell.length_b   1.000
_cell.length_c   1.000
_cell.angle_alpha   90.00
_cell.angle_beta   90.00
_cell.angle_gamma   90.00
#
_symmetry.space_group_name_H-M   'P 1'
#
loop_
_entity.id
_entity.type
_entity.pdbx_description
1 polymer ?
#
loop_
_entity_poly.entity_id
_entity_poly.type
_entity_poly.pdbx_seq_one_letter_code
_entity_poly.pdbx_strand_id
1 'polypeptide(L)'
;MAILELAILYQNNPLFEKQFYSTSNVLDKKIRNSLLQTISGVINEAFGEEIQSFSLGKYTITVLTHPLGDPDNSPSNLDKSHNNSALKPLMMYCIVDQNSDDKIVLKTMKEAMLQFCNRFSVYDISQNKVKKFKKFDKRLDKIFGDLILKSEDRFKSLF
;
A
#
# COMPACT_ATOMS: atom_id res chain seq x y z
N MET A 1 -7.49 14.17 -10.63
CA MET A 1 -7.22 13.05 -9.71
C MET A 1 -6.48 11.97 -10.48
N ALA A 2 -5.25 11.70 -10.12
CA ALA A 2 -4.47 10.60 -10.67
C ALA A 2 -3.62 10.00 -9.55
N ILE A 3 -3.57 8.68 -9.52
CA ILE A 3 -2.57 7.97 -8.73
C ILE A 3 -1.26 8.00 -9.51
N LEU A 4 -0.25 8.58 -8.90
CA LEU A 4 1.07 8.75 -9.51
C LEU A 4 1.94 7.54 -9.21
N GLU A 5 1.86 7.03 -7.98
CA GLU A 5 2.67 5.94 -7.48
C GLU A 5 1.92 5.16 -6.40
N LEU A 6 2.20 3.86 -6.32
CA LEU A 6 1.70 2.96 -5.32
C LEU A 6 2.79 1.95 -4.93
N ALA A 7 2.84 1.61 -3.65
CA ALA A 7 3.63 0.48 -3.20
C ALA A 7 2.95 -0.30 -2.07
N ILE A 8 3.27 -1.60 -1.99
CA ILE A 8 2.96 -2.49 -0.88
C ILE A 8 4.29 -2.90 -0.25
N LEU A 9 4.40 -2.71 1.06
CA LEU A 9 5.60 -2.92 1.85
C LEU A 9 5.32 -3.90 2.98
N TYR A 10 6.35 -4.68 3.31
CA TYR A 10 6.40 -5.50 4.51
C TYR A 10 7.70 -5.18 5.24
N GLN A 11 7.60 -4.75 6.50
CA GLN A 11 8.77 -4.33 7.30
C GLN A 11 9.66 -3.30 6.57
N ASN A 12 9.05 -2.32 5.91
CA ASN A 12 9.71 -1.30 5.09
C ASN A 12 10.41 -1.82 3.82
N ASN A 13 10.29 -3.11 3.50
CA ASN A 13 10.76 -3.66 2.24
C ASN A 13 9.63 -3.66 1.20
N PRO A 14 9.83 -3.05 0.02
CA PRO A 14 8.83 -3.04 -1.03
C PRO A 14 8.63 -4.46 -1.60
N LEU A 15 7.44 -4.99 -1.42
CA LEU A 15 6.99 -6.23 -2.06
C LEU A 15 6.53 -5.97 -3.49
N PHE A 16 5.89 -4.82 -3.68
CA PHE A 16 5.36 -4.39 -4.95
C PHE A 16 5.47 -2.86 -5.03
N GLU A 17 5.97 -2.35 -6.15
CA GLU A 17 6.01 -0.92 -6.48
C GLU A 17 5.52 -0.77 -7.92
N LYS A 18 4.63 0.20 -8.14
CA LYS A 18 4.22 0.64 -9.46
C LYS A 18 4.13 2.17 -9.51
N GLN A 19 4.72 2.72 -10.55
CA GLN A 19 4.66 4.14 -10.87
C GLN A 19 3.88 4.29 -12.17
N PHE A 20 2.82 5.11 -12.15
CA PHE A 20 1.99 5.43 -13.30
C PHE A 20 2.43 6.73 -13.97
N TYR A 21 2.89 7.69 -13.15
CA TYR A 21 3.43 8.96 -13.61
C TYR A 21 4.71 9.30 -12.84
N SER A 22 5.59 10.07 -13.48
CA SER A 22 6.84 10.50 -12.86
C SER A 22 6.57 11.30 -11.57
N THR A 23 7.12 10.81 -10.46
CA THR A 23 7.12 11.44 -9.13
C THR A 23 8.52 11.93 -8.73
N SER A 24 9.51 11.84 -9.61
CA SER A 24 10.91 12.17 -9.28
C SER A 24 11.13 13.65 -8.93
N ASN A 25 10.23 14.54 -9.37
CA ASN A 25 10.24 15.96 -8.99
C ASN A 25 9.45 16.25 -7.70
N VAL A 26 8.84 15.23 -7.08
CA VAL A 26 7.93 15.36 -5.93
C VAL A 26 8.62 14.99 -4.64
N LEU A 27 9.19 13.79 -4.62
CA LEU A 27 9.91 13.24 -3.50
C LEU A 27 10.96 12.28 -4.03
N ASP A 28 12.22 12.63 -3.82
CA ASP A 28 13.32 11.70 -4.06
C ASP A 28 13.08 10.40 -3.28
N LYS A 29 13.48 9.26 -3.87
CA LYS A 29 13.22 7.93 -3.32
C LYS A 29 13.78 7.78 -1.90
N LYS A 30 14.92 8.40 -1.59
CA LYS A 30 15.53 8.35 -0.26
C LYS A 30 14.71 9.12 0.77
N ILE A 31 14.30 10.35 0.41
CA ILE A 31 13.46 11.20 1.27
C ILE A 31 12.10 10.52 1.51
N ARG A 32 11.53 9.90 0.47
CA ARG A 32 10.25 9.18 0.56
C ARG A 32 10.32 8.00 1.52
N ASN A 33 11.34 7.16 1.38
CA ASN A 33 11.51 6.01 2.28
C ASN A 33 11.70 6.47 3.73
N SER A 34 12.48 7.53 3.95
CA SER A 34 12.64 8.13 5.28
C SER A 34 11.31 8.64 5.83
N LEU A 35 10.54 9.39 5.01
CA LEU A 35 9.25 9.94 5.39
C LEU A 35 8.26 8.82 5.75
N LEU A 36 8.15 7.79 4.91
CA LEU A 36 7.27 6.64 5.15
C LEU A 36 7.67 5.85 6.40
N GLN A 37 8.97 5.73 6.71
CA GLN A 37 9.45 5.12 7.95
C GLN A 37 9.06 5.94 9.17
N THR A 38 9.27 7.26 9.11
CA THR A 38 8.87 8.18 10.20
C THR A 38 7.37 8.10 10.42
N ILE A 39 6.58 8.15 9.34
CA ILE A 39 5.13 8.04 9.40
C ILE A 39 4.71 6.69 9.95
N SER A 40 5.31 5.58 9.52
CA SER A 40 4.96 4.26 10.06
C SER A 40 5.20 4.18 11.56
N GLY A 41 6.29 4.76 12.07
CA GLY A 41 6.54 4.88 13.51
C GLY A 41 5.47 5.71 14.22
N VAL A 42 5.18 6.90 13.70
CA VAL A 42 4.20 7.83 14.28
C VAL A 42 2.77 7.28 14.23
N ILE A 43 2.36 6.64 13.14
CA ILE A 43 1.03 6.03 13.00
C ILE A 43 0.84 4.94 14.07
N ASN A 44 1.82 4.05 14.20
CA ASN A 44 1.74 2.94 15.16
C ASN A 44 1.74 3.42 16.62
N GLU A 45 2.44 4.53 16.92
CA GLU A 45 2.61 5.01 18.29
C GLU A 45 1.54 6.01 18.73
N ALA A 46 1.08 6.91 17.84
CA ALA A 46 0.30 8.08 18.24
C ALA A 46 -1.16 8.06 17.80
N PHE A 47 -1.51 7.34 16.73
CA PHE A 47 -2.83 7.46 16.10
C PHE A 47 -3.54 6.12 15.85
N GLY A 48 -2.92 4.98 16.16
CA GLY A 48 -3.50 3.67 15.87
C GLY A 48 -3.79 3.51 14.37
N GLU A 49 -4.97 2.98 14.01
CA GLU A 49 -5.40 2.81 12.61
C GLU A 49 -5.97 4.08 11.94
N GLU A 50 -5.93 5.24 12.60
CA GLU A 50 -6.73 6.41 12.17
C GLU A 50 -6.08 7.32 11.11
N ILE A 51 -4.75 7.35 10.96
CA ILE A 51 -4.15 8.19 9.91
C ILE A 51 -4.27 7.50 8.55
N GLN A 52 -5.05 8.11 7.67
CA GLN A 52 -5.37 7.57 6.34
C GLN A 52 -4.72 8.37 5.20
N SER A 53 -4.42 9.66 5.38
CA SER A 53 -3.72 10.48 4.38
C SER A 53 -3.03 11.69 4.99
N PHE A 54 -2.02 12.21 4.30
CA PHE A 54 -1.40 13.51 4.59
C PHE A 54 -1.03 14.23 3.29
N SER A 55 -1.12 15.56 3.30
CA SER A 55 -0.89 16.38 2.11
C SER A 55 0.47 17.08 2.17
N LEU A 56 1.22 17.06 1.07
CA LEU A 56 2.47 17.78 0.87
C LEU A 56 2.41 18.58 -0.43
N GLY A 57 2.17 19.89 -0.31
CA GLY A 57 2.00 20.77 -1.46
C GLY A 57 0.82 20.32 -2.32
N LYS A 58 1.11 19.96 -3.58
CA LYS A 58 0.11 19.51 -4.56
C LYS A 58 -0.13 18.00 -4.58
N TYR A 59 0.34 17.28 -3.56
CA TYR A 59 0.26 15.83 -3.50
C TYR A 59 -0.34 15.38 -2.17
N THR A 60 -1.10 14.30 -2.21
CA THR A 60 -1.58 13.61 -1.03
C THR A 60 -0.98 12.22 -1.00
N ILE A 61 -0.48 11.81 0.16
CA ILE A 61 0.00 10.46 0.39
C ILE A 61 -1.02 9.76 1.29
N THR A 62 -1.71 8.77 0.74
CA THR A 62 -2.67 7.94 1.46
C THR A 62 -1.96 6.69 1.95
N VAL A 63 -2.15 6.31 3.21
CA VAL A 63 -1.51 5.15 3.83
C VAL A 63 -2.59 4.21 4.35
N LEU A 64 -2.38 2.91 4.14
CA LEU A 64 -3.22 1.83 4.64
C LEU A 64 -2.34 0.76 5.28
N THR A 65 -2.66 0.37 6.51
CA THR A 65 -2.08 -0.81 7.16
C THR A 65 -3.05 -1.98 7.08
N HIS A 66 -2.51 -3.20 7.02
CA HIS A 66 -3.31 -4.41 7.06
C HIS A 66 -2.61 -5.48 7.91
N PRO A 67 -3.26 -5.99 8.98
CA PRO A 67 -2.67 -7.03 9.81
C PRO A 67 -2.49 -8.31 8.99
N LEU A 68 -1.35 -8.97 9.15
CA LEU A 68 -1.16 -10.31 8.61
C LEU A 68 -1.61 -11.32 9.67
N GLY A 69 -2.54 -12.20 9.30
CA GLY A 69 -2.95 -13.30 10.17
C GLY A 69 -1.76 -14.20 10.51
N ASP A 70 -1.74 -14.69 11.75
CA ASP A 70 -0.71 -15.60 12.23
C ASP A 70 -0.79 -16.93 11.45
N PRO A 71 0.27 -17.38 10.74
CA PRO A 71 0.24 -18.61 9.97
C PRO A 71 0.05 -19.85 10.85
N ASP A 72 0.32 -19.75 12.16
CA ASP A 72 0.17 -20.86 13.12
C ASP A 72 -1.22 -20.94 13.78
N ASN A 73 -2.15 -20.02 13.51
CA ASN A 73 -3.52 -20.11 14.03
C ASN A 73 -4.41 -21.00 13.16
N SER A 74 -4.05 -22.29 13.12
CA SER A 74 -5.06 -23.35 13.05
C SER A 74 -5.81 -23.36 14.40
N PRO A 75 -7.14 -23.56 14.47
CA PRO A 75 -7.90 -23.49 15.72
C PRO A 75 -7.60 -24.62 16.72
N SER A 76 -6.54 -25.41 16.49
CA SER A 76 -6.02 -26.41 17.41
C SER A 76 -4.62 -25.96 17.83
N ASN A 77 -4.53 -25.22 18.94
CA ASN A 77 -3.43 -25.21 19.92
C ASN A 77 -3.50 -23.92 20.73
N LEU A 78 -4.49 -23.87 21.63
CA LEU A 78 -4.49 -23.00 22.80
C LEU A 78 -3.40 -23.48 23.76
N ASP A 79 -2.13 -23.22 23.44
CA ASP A 79 -1.08 -23.30 24.44
C ASP A 79 -0.19 -22.05 24.40
N LYS A 80 -0.18 -21.41 25.56
CA LYS A 80 0.56 -20.21 25.92
C LYS A 80 2.05 -20.46 25.74
N SER A 81 2.61 -20.05 24.60
CA SER A 81 4.06 -19.98 24.41
C SER A 81 4.48 -18.54 24.19
N HIS A 82 5.32 -18.05 25.10
CA HIS A 82 5.93 -16.71 25.14
C HIS A 82 6.94 -16.48 23.99
N ASN A 83 6.49 -16.54 22.73
CA ASN A 83 7.26 -16.08 21.58
C ASN A 83 6.38 -15.18 20.71
N ASN A 84 6.24 -13.91 21.12
CA ASN A 84 5.57 -12.86 20.36
C ASN A 84 6.35 -12.52 19.07
N SER A 85 6.36 -13.41 18.09
CA SER A 85 6.63 -13.04 16.69
C SER A 85 5.31 -12.77 15.98
N ALA A 86 4.50 -11.86 16.55
CA ALA A 86 3.33 -11.34 15.86
C ALA A 86 3.82 -10.74 14.53
N LEU A 87 3.31 -11.26 13.41
CA LEU A 87 3.69 -10.77 12.10
C LEU A 87 3.39 -9.28 12.01
N LYS A 88 4.40 -8.51 11.59
CA LYS A 88 4.22 -7.08 11.34
C LYS A 88 3.17 -6.87 10.24
N PRO A 89 2.36 -5.80 10.30
CA PRO A 89 1.34 -5.55 9.28
C PRO A 89 1.99 -5.25 7.92
N LEU A 90 1.23 -5.51 6.86
CA LEU A 90 1.50 -4.91 5.55
C LEU A 90 1.18 -3.42 5.61
N MET A 91 1.96 -2.64 4.88
CA MET A 91 1.69 -1.22 4.63
C MET A 91 1.52 -1.03 3.14
N MET A 92 0.54 -0.25 2.74
CA MET A 92 0.37 0.22 1.38
C MET A 92 0.30 1.73 1.40
N TYR A 93 0.99 2.37 0.47
CA TYR A 93 0.83 3.80 0.24
C TYR A 93 0.48 4.09 -1.21
N CYS A 94 -0.24 5.19 -1.41
CA CYS A 94 -0.49 5.79 -2.70
C CYS A 94 -0.08 7.25 -2.65
N ILE A 95 0.59 7.74 -3.69
CA ILE A 95 0.82 9.17 -3.93
C ILE A 95 -0.15 9.60 -5.01
N VAL A 96 -0.99 10.59 -4.71
CA VAL A 96 -2.03 11.11 -5.60
C VAL A 96 -1.91 12.62 -5.75
N ASP A 97 -2.42 13.17 -6.85
CA ASP A 97 -2.55 14.62 -7.00
C ASP A 97 -3.52 15.22 -5.97
N GLN A 98 -3.29 16.47 -5.56
CA GLN A 98 -4.19 17.25 -4.71
C GLN A 98 -5.59 17.32 -5.35
N ASN A 99 -6.63 17.29 -4.52
CA ASN A 99 -8.05 17.18 -4.90
C ASN A 99 -8.52 15.78 -5.33
N SER A 100 -7.78 14.75 -4.94
CA SER A 100 -8.26 13.37 -5.01
C SER A 100 -9.30 13.13 -3.90
N ASP A 101 -10.31 12.31 -4.17
CA ASP A 101 -11.25 11.86 -3.14
C ASP A 101 -10.59 10.76 -2.32
N ASP A 102 -10.04 11.12 -1.17
CA ASP A 102 -9.34 10.22 -0.25
C ASP A 102 -10.19 9.00 0.13
N LYS A 103 -11.53 9.13 0.21
CA LYS A 103 -12.41 8.01 0.53
C LYS A 103 -12.44 6.99 -0.60
N ILE A 104 -12.47 7.46 -1.85
CA ILE A 104 -12.42 6.59 -3.03
C ILE A 104 -11.06 5.91 -3.11
N VAL A 105 -9.96 6.67 -2.98
CA VAL A 105 -8.60 6.14 -3.02
C VAL A 105 -8.42 5.06 -1.94
N LEU A 106 -8.82 5.35 -0.69
CA LEU A 106 -8.70 4.41 0.41
C LEU A 106 -9.57 3.15 0.20
N LYS A 107 -10.80 3.30 -0.29
CA LYS A 107 -11.67 2.17 -0.62
C LYS A 107 -11.01 1.26 -1.65
N THR A 108 -10.44 1.83 -2.70
CA THR A 108 -9.73 1.07 -3.74
C THR A 108 -8.45 0.43 -3.21
N MET A 109 -7.70 1.11 -2.33
CA MET A 109 -6.54 0.54 -1.64
C MET A 109 -6.93 -0.67 -0.78
N LYS A 110 -8.04 -0.58 -0.04
CA LYS A 110 -8.54 -1.71 0.78
C LYS A 110 -8.89 -2.92 -0.10
N GLU A 111 -9.52 -2.69 -1.24
CA GLU A 111 -9.81 -3.75 -2.21
C GLU A 111 -8.52 -4.36 -2.79
N ALA A 112 -7.56 -3.53 -3.19
CA ALA A 112 -6.26 -3.98 -3.69
C ALA A 112 -5.50 -4.80 -2.66
N MET A 113 -5.47 -4.34 -1.41
CA MET A 113 -4.83 -5.06 -0.30
C MET A 113 -5.49 -6.41 -0.05
N LEU A 114 -6.83 -6.46 0.01
CA LEU A 114 -7.57 -7.70 0.18
C LEU A 114 -7.26 -8.70 -0.96
N GLN A 115 -7.27 -8.24 -2.22
CA GLN A 115 -6.94 -9.10 -3.36
C GLN A 115 -5.47 -9.53 -3.37
N PHE A 116 -4.56 -8.72 -2.86
CA PHE A 116 -3.15 -9.07 -2.70
C PHE A 116 -2.98 -10.20 -1.68
N CYS A 117 -3.55 -10.04 -0.48
CA CYS A 117 -3.52 -11.04 0.59
C CYS A 117 -4.20 -12.35 0.20
N ASN A 118 -5.30 -12.30 -0.57
CA ASN A 118 -5.96 -13.51 -1.08
C ASN A 118 -5.13 -14.24 -2.15
N ARG A 119 -4.22 -13.54 -2.83
CA ARG A 119 -3.44 -14.09 -3.95
C ARG A 119 -2.10 -14.67 -3.52
N PHE A 120 -1.49 -14.11 -2.49
CA PHE A 120 -0.16 -14.48 -2.04
C PHE A 120 -0.19 -14.92 -0.57
N SER A 121 0.45 -16.05 -0.29
CA SER A 121 0.48 -16.57 1.07
C SER A 121 1.32 -15.68 1.98
N VAL A 122 0.99 -15.70 3.27
CA VAL A 122 1.80 -15.07 4.34
C VAL A 122 3.25 -15.55 4.28
N TYR A 123 3.49 -16.82 3.96
CA TYR A 123 4.83 -17.37 3.75
C TYR A 123 5.57 -16.71 2.58
N ASP A 124 4.92 -16.47 1.45
CA ASP A 124 5.58 -15.78 0.33
C ASP A 124 5.95 -14.33 0.70
N ILE A 125 5.04 -13.67 1.43
CA ILE A 125 5.18 -12.30 1.93
C ILE A 125 6.35 -12.20 2.91
N SER A 126 6.42 -13.10 3.90
CA SER A 126 7.49 -13.11 4.90
C SER A 126 8.85 -13.46 4.30
N GLN A 127 8.88 -14.29 3.25
CA GLN A 127 10.09 -14.61 2.49
C GLN A 127 10.45 -13.57 1.43
N ASN A 128 9.72 -12.45 1.35
CA ASN A 128 9.96 -11.34 0.42
C ASN A 128 10.17 -11.81 -1.04
N LYS A 129 9.30 -12.70 -1.54
CA LYS A 129 9.40 -13.25 -2.90
C LYS A 129 8.94 -12.26 -3.97
N VAL A 130 9.60 -11.09 -4.09
CA VAL A 130 9.25 -9.94 -4.96
C VAL A 130 8.88 -10.35 -6.39
N LYS A 131 9.63 -11.28 -6.99
CA LYS A 131 9.37 -11.77 -8.36
C LYS A 131 7.96 -12.38 -8.52
N LYS A 132 7.41 -12.99 -7.47
CA LYS A 132 6.06 -13.57 -7.45
C LYS A 132 5.00 -12.48 -7.47
N PHE A 133 5.25 -11.38 -6.76
CA PHE A 133 4.30 -10.27 -6.59
C PHE A 133 4.14 -9.42 -7.84
N LYS A 134 5.11 -9.43 -8.76
CA LYS A 134 4.97 -8.77 -10.08
C LYS A 134 3.79 -9.28 -10.89
N LYS A 135 3.29 -10.50 -10.63
CA LYS A 135 2.06 -11.01 -11.27
C LYS A 135 0.78 -10.26 -10.86
N PHE A 136 0.85 -9.43 -9.82
CA PHE A 136 -0.26 -8.60 -9.35
C PHE A 136 -0.51 -7.38 -10.24
N ASP A 137 0.45 -7.00 -11.07
CA ASP A 137 0.46 -5.76 -11.85
C ASP A 137 -0.82 -5.54 -12.67
N LYS A 138 -1.19 -6.53 -13.51
CA LYS A 138 -2.43 -6.47 -14.32
C LYS A 138 -3.72 -6.41 -13.51
N ARG A 139 -3.69 -6.93 -12.28
CA ARG A 139 -4.86 -6.93 -11.38
C ARG A 139 -4.99 -5.58 -10.68
N LEU A 140 -3.86 -5.01 -10.27
CA LEU A 140 -3.80 -3.66 -9.74
C LEU A 140 -4.40 -2.65 -10.73
N ASP A 141 -4.02 -2.73 -12.02
CA ASP A 141 -4.55 -1.85 -13.06
C ASP A 141 -6.07 -1.95 -13.20
N LYS A 142 -6.62 -3.16 -13.05
CA LYS A 142 -8.07 -3.37 -13.10
C LYS A 142 -8.78 -2.81 -11.87
N ILE A 143 -8.19 -2.94 -10.69
CA ILE A 143 -8.76 -2.46 -9.42
C ILE A 143 -8.78 -0.93 -9.40
N PHE A 144 -7.68 -0.31 -9.81
CA PHE A 144 -7.57 1.14 -9.81
C PHE A 144 -8.21 1.80 -11.03
N GLY A 145 -8.28 1.11 -12.16
CA GLY A 145 -8.99 1.57 -13.35
C GLY A 145 -8.67 3.02 -13.69
N ASP A 146 -9.72 3.84 -13.84
CA ASP A 146 -9.60 5.26 -14.21
C ASP A 146 -8.92 6.13 -13.14
N LEU A 147 -8.77 5.66 -11.89
CA LEU A 147 -8.07 6.40 -10.84
C LEU A 147 -6.58 6.55 -11.13
N ILE A 148 -6.01 5.65 -11.95
CA ILE A 148 -4.61 5.75 -12.38
C ILE A 148 -4.42 6.79 -13.47
N LEU A 149 -5.49 7.31 -14.08
CA LEU A 149 -5.40 8.21 -15.22
C LEU A 149 -5.62 9.67 -14.81
N LYS A 150 -4.73 10.53 -15.29
CA LYS A 150 -4.94 11.98 -15.27
C LYS A 150 -6.20 12.35 -16.03
N SER A 151 -6.83 13.45 -15.61
CA SER A 151 -8.08 13.90 -16.21
C SER A 151 -7.92 14.10 -17.73
N GLU A 152 -6.78 14.62 -18.17
CA GLU A 152 -6.45 14.83 -19.58
C GLU A 152 -6.34 13.51 -20.37
N ASP A 153 -5.85 12.45 -19.74
CA ASP A 153 -5.69 11.14 -20.37
C ASP A 153 -7.01 10.37 -20.42
N ARG A 154 -7.90 10.58 -19.43
CA ARG A 154 -9.26 10.01 -19.42
C ARG A 154 -10.12 10.49 -20.59
N PHE A 155 -9.99 11.76 -20.96
CA PHE A 155 -10.68 12.28 -22.14
C PHE A 155 -10.15 11.65 -23.42
N LYS A 156 -8.84 11.39 -23.53
CA LYS A 156 -8.26 10.72 -24.72
C LYS A 156 -8.66 9.26 -24.85
N SER A 157 -9.01 8.56 -23.76
CA SER A 157 -9.47 7.17 -23.84
C SER A 157 -10.94 7.03 -24.26
N LEU A 158 -11.70 8.13 -24.30
CA LEU A 158 -13.11 8.15 -24.69
C LEU A 158 -13.35 8.45 -26.17
N PHE A 159 -12.33 8.88 -26.90
CA PHE A 159 -12.36 9.25 -28.32
C PHE A 159 -11.27 8.52 -29.10
#